data_AF-A0A957V4Z3-F1
#
_entry.id   AF-A0A957V4Z3-F1
#
_cell.length_a   1.000
_cell.length_b   1.000
_cell.length_c   1.000
_cell.angle_alpha   90.00
_cell.angle_beta   90.00
_cell.angle_gamma   90.00
#
_symmetry.space_group_name_H-M   'P 1'
#
loop_
_entity.id
_entity.type
_entity.pdbx_description
1 polymer ?
#
loop_
_entity_poly.entity_id
_entity_poly.type
_entity_poly.pdbx_seq_one_letter_code
_entity_poly.pdbx_strand_id
1 'polypeptide(L)'
;MAKAVAVSRPARDTKPISHYVPHVLVGLALALIAYNLLVHPIAGFPDEWNIGLRAPLDEFKKWVVGNRATSPIFVFFFEPISNFMDFVIRRAEAFLLWLPWPVLVGFAFLLGNRFGGLRLGIGAALCLLFMGLFGLWDASMQTLALMGAAVTMSLLIGIPLGVWMARSDRVETLARPILDGMQTMPAFVYLIPVVLFFGIGPVPAAIAAVIYAVPPVVRLTNLGLRRVAEDV
;
A
#
# COMPACT_ATOMS: atom_id res chain seq x y z
N MET A 1 57.12 -31.98 47.37
CA MET A 1 55.68 -31.60 47.42
C MET A 1 55.59 -30.13 47.81
N ALA A 2 55.29 -29.23 46.87
CA ALA A 2 54.98 -27.84 47.16
C ALA A 2 53.64 -27.50 46.49
N LYS A 3 52.62 -27.20 47.29
CA LYS A 3 51.28 -26.81 46.85
C LYS A 3 51.29 -25.32 46.49
N ALA A 4 50.97 -24.99 45.24
CA ALA A 4 50.73 -23.62 44.81
C ALA A 4 49.32 -23.18 45.25
N VAL A 5 49.26 -22.09 46.02
CA VAL A 5 48.02 -21.44 46.46
C VAL A 5 47.51 -20.55 45.32
N ALA A 6 46.34 -20.87 44.76
CA ALA A 6 45.68 -20.05 43.75
C ALA A 6 44.98 -18.86 44.42
N VAL A 7 45.42 -17.64 44.10
CA VAL A 7 44.78 -16.39 44.52
C VAL A 7 43.62 -16.10 43.56
N SER A 8 42.38 -16.12 44.05
CA SER A 8 41.20 -15.70 43.29
C SER A 8 41.18 -14.18 43.15
N ARG A 9 41.17 -13.68 41.89
CA ARG A 9 41.04 -12.25 41.59
C ARG A 9 39.56 -11.83 41.62
N PRO A 10 39.20 -10.67 42.17
CA PRO A 10 37.82 -10.18 42.14
C PRO A 10 37.39 -9.87 40.70
N ALA A 11 36.21 -10.35 40.30
CA ALA A 11 35.61 -10.05 39.00
C ALA A 11 35.34 -8.54 38.91
N ARG A 12 36.02 -7.86 37.97
CA ARG A 12 35.72 -6.45 37.65
C ARG A 12 34.37 -6.40 36.95
N ASP A 13 33.38 -5.80 37.62
CA ASP A 13 32.08 -5.47 37.06
C ASP A 13 32.22 -4.30 36.09
N THR A 14 32.81 -4.55 34.92
CA THR A 14 32.91 -3.55 33.86
C THR A 14 31.61 -3.56 33.07
N LYS A 15 30.74 -2.59 33.32
CA LYS A 15 29.58 -2.34 32.45
C LYS A 15 30.06 -2.21 31.00
N PRO A 16 29.41 -2.87 30.04
CA PRO A 16 29.83 -2.83 28.64
C PRO A 16 29.80 -1.39 28.11
N ILE A 17 30.77 -1.04 27.28
CA ILE A 17 30.96 0.31 26.69
C ILE A 17 29.67 0.84 26.05
N SER A 18 28.80 -0.05 25.53
CA SER A 18 27.48 0.26 24.96
C SER A 18 26.55 1.02 25.91
N HIS A 19 26.75 0.93 27.23
CA HIS A 19 25.94 1.65 28.22
C HIS A 19 26.23 3.15 28.25
N TYR A 20 27.45 3.58 27.89
CA TYR A 20 27.87 4.98 27.93
C TYR A 20 27.66 5.73 26.61
N VAL A 21 27.57 5.00 25.49
CA VAL A 21 27.33 5.54 24.14
C VAL A 21 26.14 6.52 24.08
N PRO A 22 24.94 6.20 24.62
CA PRO A 22 23.81 7.15 24.53
C PRO A 22 24.06 8.43 25.33
N HIS A 23 24.70 8.36 26.50
CA HIS A 23 24.99 9.55 27.31
C HIS A 23 26.04 10.46 26.68
N VAL A 24 27.06 9.87 26.03
CA VAL A 24 28.07 10.63 25.28
C VAL A 24 27.45 11.33 24.06
N LEU A 25 26.58 10.65 23.32
CA LEU A 25 25.88 11.24 22.17
C LEU A 25 24.93 12.37 22.57
N VAL A 26 24.18 12.21 23.66
CA VAL A 26 23.30 13.26 24.20
C VAL A 26 24.14 14.44 24.72
N GLY A 27 25.23 14.19 25.44
CA GLY A 27 26.14 15.23 25.90
C GLY A 27 26.75 16.02 24.74
N LEU A 28 27.17 15.34 23.67
CA LEU A 28 27.68 15.96 22.46
C LEU A 28 26.60 16.78 21.74
N ALA A 29 25.38 16.25 21.60
CA ALA A 29 24.27 16.97 20.99
C ALA A 29 23.91 18.25 21.78
N LEU A 30 23.85 18.17 23.11
CA LEU A 30 23.62 19.32 23.99
C LEU A 30 24.76 20.34 23.88
N ALA A 31 26.01 19.89 23.81
CA ALA A 31 27.15 20.77 23.61
C ALA A 31 27.09 21.49 22.24
N LEU A 32 26.68 20.79 21.18
CA LEU A 32 26.52 21.38 19.84
C LEU A 32 25.35 22.38 19.78
N ILE A 33 24.23 22.10 20.47
CA ILE A 33 23.12 23.04 20.60
C ILE A 33 23.54 24.26 21.42
N ALA A 34 24.22 24.07 22.56
CA ALA A 34 24.73 25.17 23.38
C ALA A 34 25.74 26.02 22.58
N TYR A 35 26.62 25.40 21.81
CA TYR A 35 27.55 26.11 20.92
C TYR A 35 26.81 26.91 19.84
N ASN A 36 25.79 26.32 19.20
CA ASN A 36 24.94 26.97 18.20
C ASN A 36 24.23 28.22 18.78
N LEU A 37 23.75 28.14 20.03
CA LEU A 37 23.02 29.22 20.68
C LEU A 37 23.92 30.31 21.30
N LEU A 38 25.07 29.92 21.87
CA LEU A 38 25.90 30.80 22.70
C LEU A 38 27.12 31.38 21.99
N VAL A 39 27.66 30.71 20.97
CA VAL A 39 28.93 31.10 20.34
C VAL A 39 28.71 31.59 18.93
N HIS A 40 28.21 30.73 18.05
CA HIS A 40 27.92 31.08 16.67
C HIS A 40 26.86 30.13 16.14
N PRO A 41 25.79 30.63 15.48
CA PRO A 41 24.83 29.79 14.80
C PRO A 41 25.57 28.87 13.82
N ILE A 42 25.46 27.57 14.03
CA ILE A 42 25.89 26.59 13.03
C ILE A 42 25.01 26.86 11.81
N ALA A 43 25.64 27.11 10.66
CA ALA A 43 24.93 27.33 9.41
C ALA A 43 23.99 26.15 9.10
N GLY A 44 23.02 26.40 8.22
CA GLY A 44 22.19 25.32 7.68
C GLY A 44 23.04 24.21 7.05
N PHE A 45 22.38 23.10 6.71
CA PHE A 45 23.04 21.99 6.03
C PHE A 45 23.86 22.51 4.82
N PRO A 46 25.15 22.14 4.67
CA PRO A 46 26.00 22.69 3.63
C PRO A 46 25.43 22.47 2.22
N ASP A 47 25.23 23.54 1.45
CA ASP A 47 24.72 23.44 0.08
C ASP A 47 25.67 22.66 -0.84
N GLU A 48 26.97 22.66 -0.54
CA GLU A 48 27.99 21.88 -1.27
C GLU A 48 27.76 20.37 -1.18
N TRP A 49 27.08 19.89 -0.13
CA TRP A 49 26.74 18.48 0.04
C TRP A 49 25.42 18.11 -0.63
N ASN A 50 24.72 19.09 -1.21
CA ASN A 50 23.48 18.85 -1.93
C ASN A 50 23.77 18.20 -3.29
N ILE A 51 23.45 16.91 -3.38
CA ILE A 51 23.58 16.11 -4.61
C ILE A 51 22.58 16.49 -5.72
N GLY A 52 21.72 17.50 -5.50
CA GLY A 52 20.89 18.09 -6.55
C GLY A 52 19.70 17.25 -7.01
N LEU A 53 19.38 16.12 -6.36
CA LEU A 53 18.30 15.20 -6.77
C LEU A 53 16.91 15.84 -6.86
N ARG A 54 16.68 16.93 -6.15
CA ARG A 54 15.40 17.63 -6.19
C ARG A 54 15.08 18.21 -7.57
N ALA A 55 16.07 18.79 -8.26
CA ALA A 55 15.87 19.41 -9.57
C ALA A 55 15.34 18.43 -10.63
N PRO A 56 15.97 17.26 -10.89
CA PRO A 56 15.45 16.31 -11.86
C PRO A 56 14.10 15.71 -11.44
N LEU A 57 13.83 15.56 -10.14
CA LEU A 57 12.52 15.10 -9.65
C LEU A 57 11.43 16.14 -9.89
N ASP A 58 11.71 17.42 -9.62
CA ASP A 58 10.77 18.52 -9.85
C ASP A 58 10.51 18.74 -11.35
N GLU A 59 11.54 18.61 -12.18
CA GLU A 59 11.42 18.64 -13.65
C GLU A 59 10.61 17.47 -14.18
N PHE A 60 10.90 16.25 -13.72
CA PHE A 60 10.12 15.07 -14.08
C PHE A 60 8.65 15.22 -13.68
N LYS A 61 8.36 15.71 -12.47
CA LYS A 61 7.01 15.99 -12.01
C LYS A 61 6.30 17.00 -12.92
N LYS A 62 6.97 18.12 -13.25
CA LYS A 62 6.42 19.15 -14.14
C LYS A 62 6.16 18.61 -15.52
N TRP A 63 7.07 17.82 -16.06
CA TRP A 63 6.92 17.15 -17.35
C TRP A 63 5.70 16.23 -17.33
N VAL A 64 5.59 15.33 -16.35
CA VAL A 64 4.44 14.42 -16.24
C VAL A 64 3.13 15.20 -16.20
N VAL A 65 3.01 16.21 -15.33
CA VAL A 65 1.77 17.00 -15.19
C VAL A 65 1.46 17.80 -16.45
N GLY A 66 2.46 18.45 -17.05
CA GLY A 66 2.29 19.27 -18.25
C GLY A 66 1.96 18.45 -19.50
N ASN A 67 2.36 17.18 -19.53
CA ASN A 67 2.21 16.31 -20.69
C ASN A 67 1.03 15.35 -20.62
N ARG A 68 0.23 15.33 -19.54
CA ARG A 68 -0.90 14.38 -19.39
C ARG A 68 -1.93 14.45 -20.52
N ALA A 69 -2.20 15.65 -21.05
CA ALA A 69 -3.21 15.82 -22.10
C ALA A 69 -2.64 15.79 -23.53
N THR A 70 -1.32 15.90 -23.67
CA THR A 70 -0.69 16.14 -24.98
C THR A 70 0.26 15.03 -25.40
N SER A 71 0.87 14.33 -24.44
CA SER A 71 1.83 13.28 -24.76
C SER A 71 1.13 12.01 -25.25
N PRO A 72 1.59 11.40 -26.35
CA PRO A 72 0.99 10.19 -26.90
C PRO A 72 0.85 9.04 -25.89
N ILE A 73 1.82 8.88 -24.97
CA ILE A 73 1.73 7.82 -23.97
C ILE A 73 0.56 8.04 -22.99
N PHE A 74 0.25 9.29 -22.67
CA PHE A 74 -0.90 9.55 -21.80
C PHE A 74 -2.21 9.38 -22.54
N VAL A 75 -2.32 9.93 -23.75
CA VAL A 75 -3.57 9.89 -24.53
C VAL A 75 -3.90 8.47 -25.03
N PHE A 76 -2.90 7.70 -25.47
CA PHE A 76 -3.15 6.38 -26.06
C PHE A 76 -3.02 5.22 -25.08
N PHE A 77 -2.34 5.39 -23.95
CA PHE A 77 -2.15 4.31 -22.97
C PHE A 77 -2.82 4.61 -21.62
N PHE A 78 -2.50 5.73 -20.96
CA PHE A 78 -3.04 6.00 -19.61
C PHE A 78 -4.50 6.44 -19.59
N GLU A 79 -4.91 7.30 -20.52
CA GLU A 79 -6.26 7.86 -20.60
C GLU A 79 -7.33 6.79 -20.88
N PRO A 80 -7.15 5.84 -21.82
CA PRO A 80 -8.11 4.76 -22.01
C PRO A 80 -8.28 3.88 -20.78
N ILE A 81 -7.19 3.58 -20.06
CA ILE A 81 -7.24 2.83 -18.80
C ILE A 81 -8.02 3.63 -17.74
N SER A 82 -7.72 4.93 -17.63
CA SER A 82 -8.41 5.84 -16.70
C SER A 82 -9.91 5.93 -17.00
N ASN A 83 -10.27 6.11 -18.26
CA ASN A 83 -11.65 6.23 -18.72
C ASN A 83 -12.41 4.91 -18.53
N PHE A 84 -11.77 3.77 -18.77
CA PHE A 84 -12.35 2.47 -18.49
C PHE A 84 -12.61 2.27 -16.99
N MET A 85 -11.66 2.65 -16.13
CA MET A 85 -11.84 2.60 -14.67
C MET A 85 -12.96 3.52 -14.20
N ASP A 86 -12.97 4.78 -14.66
CA ASP A 86 -14.02 5.73 -14.31
C ASP A 86 -15.39 5.21 -14.76
N PHE A 87 -15.48 4.66 -15.98
CA PHE A 87 -16.68 4.03 -16.50
C PHE A 87 -17.16 2.91 -15.58
N VAL A 88 -16.32 1.93 -15.25
CA VAL A 88 -16.71 0.79 -14.40
C VAL A 88 -17.18 1.27 -13.02
N ILE A 89 -16.44 2.18 -12.39
CA ILE A 89 -16.76 2.71 -11.06
C ILE A 89 -18.10 3.46 -11.09
N ARG A 90 -18.28 4.40 -12.03
CA ARG A 90 -19.50 5.21 -12.13
C ARG A 90 -20.71 4.37 -12.51
N ARG A 91 -20.55 3.36 -13.35
CA ARG A 91 -21.64 2.44 -13.68
C ARG A 91 -22.05 1.59 -12.48
N ALA A 92 -21.08 1.11 -11.71
CA ALA A 92 -21.37 0.40 -10.47
C ALA A 92 -22.05 1.31 -9.43
N GLU A 93 -21.58 2.54 -9.26
CA GLU A 93 -22.17 3.54 -8.35
C GLU A 93 -23.61 3.87 -8.76
N ALA A 94 -23.82 4.20 -10.05
CA ALA A 94 -25.14 4.52 -10.57
C ALA A 94 -26.10 3.34 -10.43
N PHE A 95 -25.63 2.11 -10.63
CA PHE A 95 -26.44 0.91 -10.43
C PHE A 95 -26.86 0.72 -8.96
N LEU A 96 -25.94 0.91 -8.02
CA LEU A 96 -26.24 0.83 -6.60
C LEU A 96 -27.25 1.92 -6.16
N LEU A 97 -27.06 3.16 -6.61
CA LEU A 97 -27.95 4.26 -6.25
C LEU A 97 -29.31 4.21 -6.96
N TRP A 98 -29.38 3.55 -8.12
CA TRP A 98 -30.64 3.30 -8.81
C TRP A 98 -31.53 2.28 -8.07
N LEU A 99 -30.92 1.36 -7.31
CA LEU A 99 -31.66 0.40 -6.51
C LEU A 99 -32.29 1.07 -5.26
N PRO A 100 -33.57 0.81 -4.95
CA PRO A 100 -34.16 1.27 -3.70
C PRO A 100 -33.38 0.73 -2.49
N TRP A 101 -33.11 1.58 -1.51
CA TRP A 101 -32.31 1.20 -0.33
C TRP A 101 -32.77 -0.08 0.40
N PRO A 102 -34.09 -0.41 0.52
CA PRO A 102 -34.49 -1.65 1.20
C PRO A 102 -34.03 -2.89 0.44
N VAL A 103 -33.94 -2.80 -0.90
CA VAL A 103 -33.46 -3.89 -1.76
C VAL A 103 -31.99 -4.17 -1.48
N LEU A 104 -31.17 -3.12 -1.35
CA LEU A 104 -29.74 -3.26 -1.05
C LEU A 104 -29.50 -3.84 0.36
N VAL A 105 -30.24 -3.36 1.36
CA VAL A 105 -30.16 -3.90 2.74
C VAL A 105 -30.60 -5.36 2.76
N GLY A 106 -31.71 -5.69 2.09
CA GLY A 106 -32.19 -7.06 1.96
C GLY A 106 -31.19 -7.96 1.22
N PHE A 107 -30.57 -7.47 0.16
CA PHE A 107 -29.54 -8.20 -0.59
C PHE A 107 -28.31 -8.48 0.27
N ALA A 108 -27.81 -7.49 1.02
CA ALA A 108 -26.71 -7.67 1.95
C ALA A 108 -27.04 -8.68 3.06
N PHE A 109 -28.26 -8.64 3.59
CA PHE A 109 -28.75 -9.63 4.56
C PHE A 109 -28.72 -11.04 3.96
N LEU A 110 -29.26 -11.23 2.75
CA LEU A 110 -29.34 -12.53 2.09
C LEU A 110 -27.94 -13.10 1.78
N LEU A 111 -27.01 -12.27 1.28
CA LEU A 111 -25.63 -12.69 1.06
C LEU A 111 -24.93 -13.07 2.36
N GLY A 112 -25.03 -12.23 3.39
CA GLY A 112 -24.45 -12.51 4.70
C GLY A 112 -25.01 -13.79 5.32
N ASN A 113 -26.33 -13.99 5.22
CA ASN A 113 -26.99 -15.20 5.71
C ASN A 113 -26.56 -16.45 4.95
N ARG A 114 -26.36 -16.34 3.62
CA ARG A 114 -25.95 -17.49 2.78
C ARG A 114 -24.54 -17.98 3.08
N PHE A 115 -23.59 -17.08 3.32
CA PHE A 115 -22.18 -17.44 3.47
C PHE A 115 -21.70 -17.53 4.92
N GLY A 116 -22.34 -16.81 5.86
CA GLY A 116 -21.94 -16.77 7.28
C GLY A 116 -23.10 -16.94 8.27
N GLY A 117 -24.28 -17.33 7.79
CA GLY A 117 -25.47 -17.56 8.62
C GLY A 117 -26.11 -16.27 9.15
N LEU A 118 -27.14 -16.45 9.97
CA LEU A 118 -28.04 -15.37 10.39
C LEU A 118 -27.31 -14.20 11.07
N ARG A 119 -26.28 -14.47 11.87
CA ARG A 119 -25.50 -13.44 12.57
C ARG A 119 -24.80 -12.49 11.60
N LEU A 120 -24.20 -13.02 10.54
CA LEU A 120 -23.55 -12.21 9.51
C LEU A 120 -24.58 -11.44 8.67
N GLY A 121 -25.69 -12.08 8.32
CA GLY A 121 -26.79 -11.43 7.58
C GLY A 121 -27.33 -10.21 8.32
N ILE A 122 -27.71 -10.38 9.60
CA ILE A 122 -28.20 -9.26 10.43
C ILE A 122 -27.11 -8.20 10.59
N GLY A 123 -25.86 -8.60 10.85
CA GLY A 123 -24.74 -7.66 10.98
C GLY A 123 -24.55 -6.79 9.73
N ALA A 124 -24.53 -7.40 8.54
CA ALA A 124 -24.37 -6.67 7.28
C ALA A 124 -25.52 -5.67 7.02
N ALA A 125 -26.77 -6.10 7.28
CA ALA A 125 -27.93 -5.24 7.14
C ALA A 125 -27.88 -4.05 8.11
N LEU A 126 -27.54 -4.28 9.38
CA LEU A 126 -27.43 -3.24 10.39
C LEU A 126 -26.31 -2.24 10.06
N CYS A 127 -25.16 -2.71 9.55
CA CYS A 127 -24.09 -1.81 9.10
C CYS A 127 -24.54 -0.89 7.95
N LEU A 128 -25.23 -1.42 6.94
CA LEU A 128 -25.74 -0.59 5.84
C LEU A 128 -26.81 0.41 6.32
N LEU A 129 -27.73 -0.05 7.18
CA LEU A 129 -28.73 0.83 7.78
C LEU A 129 -28.07 1.93 8.61
N PHE A 130 -27.05 1.60 9.39
CA PHE A 130 -26.27 2.57 10.16
C PHE A 130 -25.67 3.66 9.27
N MET A 131 -25.05 3.30 8.15
CA MET A 131 -24.52 4.29 7.21
C MET A 131 -25.62 5.21 6.66
N GLY A 132 -26.79 4.65 6.35
CA GLY A 132 -27.96 5.43 5.92
C GLY A 132 -28.47 6.39 6.99
N LEU A 133 -28.55 5.94 8.24
CA LEU A 133 -29.02 6.75 9.38
C LEU A 133 -28.12 7.96 9.64
N PHE A 134 -26.83 7.86 9.37
CA PHE A 134 -25.87 8.96 9.49
C PHE A 134 -25.80 9.88 8.25
N GLY A 135 -26.66 9.67 7.25
CA GLY A 135 -26.66 10.44 6.01
C GLY A 135 -25.46 10.16 5.11
N LEU A 136 -24.78 9.01 5.31
CA LEU A 136 -23.60 8.60 4.53
C LEU A 136 -23.95 7.57 3.45
N TRP A 137 -25.21 7.50 3.03
CA TRP A 137 -25.67 6.48 2.07
C TRP A 137 -24.92 6.57 0.74
N ASP A 138 -24.93 7.73 0.09
CA ASP A 138 -24.28 7.93 -1.21
C ASP A 138 -22.76 7.68 -1.14
N ALA A 139 -22.10 8.22 -0.11
CA ALA A 139 -20.67 8.00 0.13
C ALA A 139 -20.34 6.51 0.37
N SER A 140 -21.25 5.77 1.00
CA SER A 140 -21.10 4.32 1.19
C SER A 140 -21.25 3.55 -0.11
N MET A 141 -22.22 3.92 -0.96
CA MET A 141 -22.40 3.30 -2.27
C MET A 141 -21.21 3.61 -3.20
N GLN A 142 -20.66 4.82 -3.14
CA GLN A 142 -19.43 5.18 -3.83
C GLN A 142 -18.25 4.31 -3.40
N THR A 143 -18.09 4.11 -2.09
CA THR A 143 -17.03 3.25 -1.55
C THR A 143 -17.21 1.79 -1.97
N LEU A 144 -18.44 1.27 -1.92
CA LEU A 144 -18.76 -0.08 -2.37
C LEU A 144 -18.51 -0.27 -3.88
N ALA A 145 -18.91 0.71 -4.69
CA ALA A 145 -18.69 0.70 -6.14
C ALA A 145 -17.20 0.70 -6.47
N LEU A 146 -16.44 1.59 -5.82
CA LEU A 146 -14.99 1.72 -5.96
C LEU A 146 -14.28 0.42 -5.58
N MET A 147 -14.58 -0.13 -4.41
CA MET A 147 -13.96 -1.36 -3.91
C MET A 147 -14.35 -2.57 -4.77
N GLY A 148 -15.63 -2.66 -5.18
CA GLY A 148 -16.10 -3.72 -6.07
C GLY A 148 -15.42 -3.70 -7.43
N ALA A 149 -15.27 -2.52 -8.03
CA ALA A 149 -14.53 -2.33 -9.28
C ALA A 149 -13.05 -2.72 -9.11
N ALA A 150 -12.38 -2.23 -8.05
CA ALA A 150 -10.97 -2.52 -7.79
C ALA A 150 -10.72 -4.02 -7.53
N VAL A 151 -11.58 -4.70 -6.79
CA VAL A 151 -11.49 -6.15 -6.56
C VAL A 151 -11.68 -6.90 -7.88
N THR A 152 -12.69 -6.55 -8.66
CA THR A 152 -12.96 -7.20 -9.95
C THR A 152 -11.74 -7.06 -10.88
N MET A 153 -11.16 -5.87 -10.98
CA MET A 153 -9.97 -5.64 -11.78
C MET A 153 -8.74 -6.37 -11.27
N SER A 154 -8.55 -6.41 -9.95
CA SER A 154 -7.47 -7.20 -9.32
C SER A 154 -7.57 -8.68 -9.66
N LEU A 155 -8.78 -9.24 -9.71
CA LEU A 155 -9.01 -10.63 -10.11
C LEU A 155 -8.75 -10.83 -11.61
N LEU A 156 -9.25 -9.93 -12.46
CA LEU A 156 -9.05 -9.98 -13.91
C LEU A 156 -7.57 -9.91 -14.32
N ILE A 157 -6.74 -9.21 -13.54
CA ILE A 157 -5.29 -9.11 -13.78
C ILE A 157 -4.55 -10.23 -13.05
N GLY A 158 -4.87 -10.45 -11.77
CA GLY A 158 -4.13 -11.32 -10.87
C GLY A 158 -4.31 -12.80 -11.17
N ILE A 159 -5.52 -13.23 -11.58
CA ILE A 159 -5.76 -14.64 -11.91
C ILE A 159 -4.97 -15.05 -13.17
N PRO A 160 -5.06 -14.35 -14.33
CA PRO A 160 -4.28 -14.73 -15.50
C PRO A 160 -2.76 -14.71 -15.25
N LEU A 161 -2.25 -13.72 -14.52
CA LEU A 161 -0.84 -13.65 -14.17
C LEU A 161 -0.44 -14.81 -13.23
N GLY A 162 -1.29 -15.16 -12.27
CA GLY A 162 -1.08 -16.31 -11.38
C GLY A 162 -1.10 -17.65 -12.14
N VAL A 163 -2.02 -17.81 -13.11
CA VAL A 163 -2.05 -18.97 -14.01
C VAL A 163 -0.77 -19.05 -14.86
N TRP A 164 -0.28 -17.92 -15.36
CA TRP A 164 0.95 -17.88 -16.14
C TRP A 164 2.18 -18.26 -15.31
N MET A 165 2.26 -17.74 -14.07
CA MET A 165 3.30 -18.12 -13.11
C MET A 165 3.24 -19.61 -12.72
N ALA A 166 2.04 -20.19 -12.61
CA ALA A 166 1.87 -21.62 -12.32
C ALA A 166 2.43 -22.53 -13.41
N ARG A 167 2.41 -22.06 -14.66
CA ARG A 167 2.88 -22.83 -15.83
C ARG A 167 4.36 -22.63 -16.15
N SER A 168 5.04 -21.65 -15.53
CA SER A 168 6.43 -21.34 -15.85
C SER A 168 7.21 -20.85 -14.64
N ASP A 169 8.20 -21.64 -14.21
CA ASP A 169 9.12 -21.26 -13.13
C ASP A 169 9.90 -19.98 -13.45
N ARG A 170 10.22 -19.74 -14.73
CA ARG A 170 10.91 -18.52 -15.17
C ARG A 170 10.07 -17.27 -14.93
N VAL A 171 8.78 -17.33 -15.28
CA VAL A 171 7.84 -16.22 -15.06
C VAL A 171 7.66 -15.99 -13.57
N GLU A 172 7.56 -17.06 -12.79
CA GLU A 172 7.47 -16.96 -11.34
C GLU A 172 8.72 -16.30 -10.72
N THR A 173 9.93 -16.73 -11.10
CA THR A 173 11.17 -16.12 -10.60
C THR A 173 11.27 -14.65 -10.96
N LEU A 174 10.85 -14.25 -12.17
CA LEU A 174 10.91 -12.86 -12.63
C LEU A 174 9.83 -11.97 -11.98
N ALA A 175 8.63 -12.51 -11.77
CA ALA A 175 7.52 -11.75 -11.19
C ALA A 175 7.65 -11.57 -9.67
N ARG A 176 8.26 -12.52 -8.95
CA ARG A 176 8.38 -12.49 -7.48
C ARG A 176 8.93 -11.16 -6.92
N PRO A 177 10.06 -10.60 -7.39
CA PRO A 177 10.57 -9.33 -6.88
C PRO A 177 9.60 -8.16 -7.05
N ILE A 178 8.86 -8.12 -8.17
CA ILE A 178 7.87 -7.09 -8.43
C ILE A 178 6.71 -7.24 -7.43
N LEU A 179 6.21 -8.46 -7.24
CA LEU A 179 5.13 -8.75 -6.30
C LEU A 179 5.55 -8.50 -4.84
N ASP A 180 6.79 -8.78 -4.47
CA ASP A 180 7.37 -8.47 -3.15
C ASP A 180 7.48 -6.96 -2.94
N GLY A 181 7.93 -6.21 -3.95
CA GLY A 181 7.93 -4.75 -3.94
C GLY A 181 6.51 -4.21 -3.77
N MET A 182 5.55 -4.76 -4.51
CA MET A 182 4.15 -4.36 -4.47
C MET A 182 3.50 -4.54 -3.08
N GLN A 183 3.93 -5.53 -2.29
CA GLN A 183 3.35 -5.81 -0.96
C GLN A 183 4.06 -5.09 0.19
N THR A 184 5.31 -4.68 0.01
CA THR A 184 6.14 -4.13 1.10
C THR A 184 6.01 -2.62 1.25
N MET A 185 5.63 -1.90 0.19
CA MET A 185 5.45 -0.45 0.29
C MET A 185 4.13 -0.09 1.01
N PRO A 186 4.14 0.92 1.91
CA PRO A 186 2.92 1.44 2.51
C PRO A 186 1.96 2.01 1.46
N ALA A 187 0.65 1.93 1.72
CA ALA A 187 -0.40 2.38 0.79
C ALA A 187 -0.20 3.84 0.31
N PHE A 188 0.23 4.74 1.19
CA PHE A 188 0.46 6.15 0.84
C PHE A 188 1.57 6.34 -0.22
N VAL A 189 2.57 5.45 -0.23
CA VAL A 189 3.66 5.50 -1.21
C VAL A 189 3.14 5.23 -2.62
N TYR A 190 2.11 4.39 -2.77
CA TYR A 190 1.45 4.16 -4.07
C TYR A 190 0.65 5.36 -4.55
N LEU A 191 0.03 6.09 -3.62
CA LEU A 191 -0.87 7.18 -3.98
C LEU A 191 -0.11 8.34 -4.66
N ILE A 192 1.12 8.63 -4.22
CA ILE A 192 1.94 9.74 -4.77
C ILE A 192 2.15 9.60 -6.30
N PRO A 193 2.76 8.53 -6.82
CA PRO A 193 2.96 8.38 -8.25
C PRO A 193 1.61 8.20 -8.97
N VAL A 194 0.64 7.47 -8.42
CA VAL A 194 -0.64 7.27 -9.13
C VAL A 194 -1.38 8.60 -9.31
N VAL A 195 -1.41 9.47 -8.30
CA VAL A 195 -1.98 10.83 -8.43
C VAL A 195 -1.15 11.72 -9.37
N LEU A 196 0.17 11.52 -9.40
CA LEU A 196 1.05 12.19 -10.35
C LEU A 196 0.77 11.80 -11.80
N PHE A 197 0.33 10.57 -12.09
CA PHE A 197 0.02 10.16 -13.46
C PHE A 197 -1.46 10.38 -13.84
N PHE A 198 -2.39 10.09 -12.93
CA PHE A 198 -3.82 10.05 -13.20
C PHE A 198 -4.62 11.23 -12.63
N GLY A 199 -3.98 12.11 -11.86
CA GLY A 199 -4.66 13.22 -11.18
C GLY A 199 -5.32 12.81 -9.88
N ILE A 200 -6.21 13.67 -9.37
CA ILE A 200 -6.93 13.43 -8.11
C ILE A 200 -8.34 12.95 -8.46
N GLY A 201 -8.78 11.84 -7.86
CA GLY A 201 -10.11 11.30 -8.09
C GLY A 201 -10.27 9.84 -7.68
N PRO A 202 -11.45 9.24 -7.96
CA PRO A 202 -11.74 7.85 -7.62
C PRO A 202 -10.89 6.85 -8.40
N VAL A 203 -10.54 7.15 -9.66
CA VAL A 203 -9.70 6.28 -10.50
C VAL A 203 -8.31 6.04 -9.90
N PRO A 204 -7.53 7.09 -9.54
CA PRO A 204 -6.27 6.91 -8.80
C PRO A 204 -6.40 6.04 -7.55
N ALA A 205 -7.46 6.22 -6.77
CA ALA A 205 -7.71 5.42 -5.56
C ALA A 205 -7.96 3.95 -5.90
N ALA A 206 -8.75 3.67 -6.95
CA ALA A 206 -8.98 2.31 -7.44
C ALA A 206 -7.68 1.67 -7.94
N ILE A 207 -6.87 2.39 -8.72
CA ILE A 207 -5.59 1.89 -9.24
C ILE A 207 -4.64 1.54 -8.09
N ALA A 208 -4.54 2.40 -7.07
CA ALA A 208 -3.73 2.10 -5.89
C ALA A 208 -4.22 0.84 -5.15
N ALA A 209 -5.53 0.69 -4.99
CA ALA A 209 -6.13 -0.51 -4.39
C ALA A 209 -5.85 -1.77 -5.24
N VAL A 210 -5.91 -1.67 -6.57
CA VAL A 210 -5.57 -2.77 -7.49
C VAL A 210 -4.12 -3.18 -7.32
N ILE A 211 -3.18 -2.23 -7.35
CA ILE A 211 -1.75 -2.52 -7.17
C ILE A 211 -1.50 -3.24 -5.84
N TYR A 212 -2.18 -2.82 -4.77
CA TYR A 212 -2.05 -3.46 -3.47
C TYR A 212 -2.67 -4.87 -3.41
N ALA A 213 -3.78 -5.10 -4.12
CA ALA A 213 -4.54 -6.35 -4.06
C ALA A 213 -4.09 -7.42 -5.07
N VAL A 214 -3.43 -7.04 -6.17
CA VAL A 214 -2.93 -7.99 -7.19
C VAL A 214 -1.97 -9.04 -6.61
N PRO A 215 -0.96 -8.69 -5.80
CA PRO A 215 0.04 -9.67 -5.34
C PRO A 215 -0.52 -10.87 -4.57
N PRO A 216 -1.41 -10.75 -3.57
CA PRO A 216 -1.99 -11.92 -2.91
C PRO A 216 -2.81 -12.76 -3.89
N VAL A 217 -3.57 -12.15 -4.81
CA VAL A 217 -4.36 -12.89 -5.82
C VAL A 217 -3.46 -13.74 -6.71
N VAL A 218 -2.37 -13.15 -7.22
CA VAL A 218 -1.40 -13.84 -8.08
C VAL A 218 -0.74 -15.00 -7.34
N ARG A 219 -0.29 -14.77 -6.10
CA ARG A 219 0.38 -15.80 -5.29
C ARG A 219 -0.54 -16.96 -4.94
N LEU A 220 -1.76 -16.66 -4.48
CA LEU A 220 -2.73 -17.68 -4.11
C LEU A 220 -3.19 -18.48 -5.32
N THR A 221 -3.33 -17.85 -6.49
CA THR A 221 -3.65 -18.55 -7.74
C THR A 221 -2.49 -19.46 -8.16
N ASN A 222 -1.25 -18.96 -8.20
CA ASN A 222 -0.07 -19.75 -8.52
C ASN A 222 0.09 -20.96 -7.58
N LEU A 223 -0.02 -20.72 -6.27
CA LEU A 223 0.09 -21.75 -5.25
C LEU A 223 -1.03 -22.79 -5.35
N GLY A 224 -2.26 -22.33 -5.57
CA GLY A 224 -3.43 -23.20 -5.72
C GLY A 224 -3.26 -24.17 -6.89
N LEU A 225 -2.82 -23.66 -8.05
CA LEU A 225 -2.62 -24.47 -9.25
C LEU A 225 -1.46 -25.46 -9.14
N ARG A 226 -0.33 -25.04 -8.54
CA ARG A 226 0.83 -25.93 -8.34
C ARG A 226 0.63 -27.00 -7.28
N ARG A 227 -0.36 -26.84 -6.39
CA ARG A 227 -0.68 -27.82 -5.33
C ARG A 227 -1.72 -28.86 -5.75
N VAL A 228 -2.29 -28.76 -6.95
CA VAL A 228 -3.15 -29.82 -7.49
C VAL A 228 -2.26 -31.01 -7.84
N ALA A 229 -2.62 -32.19 -7.34
CA ALA A 229 -1.84 -33.40 -7.55
C ALA A 229 -1.88 -33.82 -9.03
N GLU A 230 -0.76 -34.34 -9.56
CA GLU A 230 -0.56 -34.64 -11.00
C GLU A 230 -1.38 -35.85 -11.49
N ASP A 231 -2.12 -36.51 -10.61
CA ASP A 231 -2.85 -37.76 -10.80
C ASP A 231 -4.35 -37.58 -11.16
N VAL A 232 -4.76 -36.40 -11.62
CA VAL A 232 -6.08 -36.10 -12.19
C VAL A 232 -6.00 -35.79 -13.69
#